data_AF-A0A9X3SWN2-F1
#
_entry.id   AF-A0A9X3SWN2-F1
#
_cell.length_a   1.000
_cell.length_b   1.000
_cell.length_c   1.000
_cell.angle_alpha   90.00
_cell.angle_beta   90.00
_cell.angle_gamma   90.00
#
_symmetry.space_group_name_H-M   'P 1'
#
loop_
_entity.id
_entity.type
_entity.pdbx_description
1 polymer ?
#
loop_
_entity_poly.entity_id
_entity_poly.type
_entity_poly.pdbx_seq_one_letter_code
_entity_poly.pdbx_strand_id
1 'polypeptide(L)'
;MGRGRAKAKQTKVARKLKYHTPNTDIRALERELGGGRQDEVDIEPPEEEPDPYAAYADRYDGDEDELREDDWLPPKKQLAGRLLEADQAGPPDRYRNLHIQ
;
A
#
# COMPACT_ATOMS: atom_id res chain seq x y z
N MET A 1 -32.24 17.46 -5.10
CA MET A 1 -32.06 16.85 -6.43
C MET A 1 -30.66 17.16 -7.03
N GLY A 2 -29.56 16.75 -6.37
CA GLY A 2 -28.20 17.11 -6.85
C GLY A 2 -27.02 16.28 -6.34
N ARG A 3 -27.24 15.34 -5.41
CA ARG A 3 -26.16 14.55 -4.79
C ARG A 3 -25.48 13.57 -5.75
N GLY A 4 -26.20 13.02 -6.72
CA GLY A 4 -25.65 12.06 -7.69
C GLY A 4 -24.53 12.63 -8.57
N ARG A 5 -24.68 13.87 -9.04
CA ARG A 5 -23.67 14.56 -9.85
C ARG A 5 -22.43 14.91 -9.03
N ALA A 6 -22.62 15.39 -7.80
CA ALA A 6 -21.52 15.67 -6.87
C ALA A 6 -20.73 14.41 -6.55
N LYS A 7 -21.42 13.30 -6.20
CA LYS A 7 -20.80 12.01 -5.94
C LYS A 7 -20.03 11.49 -7.16
N ALA A 8 -20.61 11.58 -8.36
CA ALA A 8 -19.92 11.17 -9.58
C ALA A 8 -18.64 12.00 -9.84
N LYS A 9 -18.70 13.32 -9.65
CA LYS A 9 -17.53 14.20 -9.78
C LYS A 9 -16.44 13.83 -8.76
N GLN A 10 -16.81 13.63 -7.50
CA GLN A 10 -15.87 13.23 -6.44
C GLN A 10 -15.23 11.88 -6.73
N THR A 11 -16.01 10.86 -7.12
CA THR A 11 -15.45 9.55 -7.49
C THR A 11 -14.48 9.65 -8.67
N LYS A 12 -14.78 10.49 -9.67
CA LYS A 12 -13.87 10.72 -10.80
C LYS A 12 -12.55 11.36 -10.34
N VAL A 13 -12.61 12.37 -9.46
CA VAL A 13 -11.41 13.00 -8.88
C VAL A 13 -10.63 12.02 -8.02
N ALA A 14 -11.30 11.27 -7.14
CA ALA A 14 -10.68 10.30 -6.27
C ALA A 14 -9.97 9.19 -7.05
N ARG A 15 -10.57 8.67 -8.13
CA ARG A 15 -9.90 7.69 -9.00
C ARG A 15 -8.69 8.30 -9.71
N LYS A 16 -8.81 9.54 -10.20
CA LYS A 16 -7.66 10.24 -10.78
C LYS A 16 -6.53 10.31 -9.76
N LEU A 17 -6.80 10.75 -8.54
CA LEU A 17 -5.80 10.84 -7.47
C LEU A 17 -5.21 9.47 -7.11
N LYS A 18 -6.05 8.44 -6.95
CA LYS A 18 -5.62 7.09 -6.56
C LYS A 18 -4.73 6.43 -7.61
N TYR A 19 -5.05 6.62 -8.88
CA TYR A 19 -4.36 6.00 -10.00
C TYR A 19 -3.50 7.02 -10.77
N HIS A 20 -3.18 8.16 -10.16
CA HIS A 20 -2.25 9.12 -10.73
C HIS A 20 -0.83 8.63 -10.46
N THR A 21 -0.20 8.14 -11.51
CA THR A 21 1.26 7.99 -11.53
C THR A 21 1.85 9.31 -12.01
N PRO A 22 2.58 10.06 -11.16
CA PRO A 22 3.30 11.23 -11.64
C PRO A 22 4.34 10.79 -12.67
N ASN A 23 4.43 11.52 -13.78
CA ASN A 23 5.52 11.35 -14.73
C ASN A 23 6.73 12.09 -14.16
N THR A 24 7.53 11.38 -13.38
CA THR A 24 8.79 11.92 -12.85
C THR A 24 9.87 11.84 -13.94
N ASP A 25 10.58 12.94 -14.17
CA ASP A 25 11.74 12.95 -15.06
C ASP A 25 12.93 12.31 -14.33
N ILE A 26 13.10 11.00 -14.54
CA ILE A 26 14.18 10.22 -13.93
C ILE A 26 15.55 10.78 -14.33
N ARG A 27 15.71 11.35 -15.53
CA ARG A 27 17.00 11.92 -15.99
C ARG A 27 17.35 13.19 -15.24
N ALA A 28 16.37 14.02 -14.89
CA ALA A 28 16.61 15.19 -14.05
C ALA A 28 17.02 14.77 -12.63
N LEU A 29 16.32 13.79 -12.06
CA LEU A 29 16.62 13.26 -10.72
C LEU A 29 18.02 12.64 -10.64
N GLU A 30 18.40 11.84 -11.64
CA GLU A 30 19.75 11.24 -11.73
C GLU A 30 20.85 12.30 -11.73
N ARG A 31 20.64 13.44 -12.42
CA ARG A 31 21.63 14.53 -12.44
C ARG A 31 21.73 15.25 -11.11
N GLU A 32 20.63 15.45 -10.40
CA GLU A 32 20.64 16.05 -9.07
C GLU A 32 21.36 15.14 -8.06
N LEU A 33 21.02 13.84 -8.07
CA LEU A 33 21.64 12.86 -7.18
C LEU A 33 23.13 12.61 -7.52
N GLY A 34 23.47 12.61 -8.80
CA GLY A 34 24.84 12.41 -9.28
C GLY A 34 25.72 13.67 -9.22
N GLY A 35 25.11 14.86 -9.25
CA GLY A 35 25.79 16.16 -9.25
C GLY A 35 26.25 16.64 -7.87
N GLY A 36 25.70 16.08 -6.78
CA GLY A 36 26.04 16.45 -5.40
C GLY A 36 27.37 15.89 -4.86
N ARG A 37 28.26 15.36 -5.71
CA ARG A 37 29.60 14.88 -5.31
C ARG A 37 30.76 15.76 -5.78
N GLN A 38 30.49 16.87 -6.46
CA GLN A 38 31.55 17.75 -6.98
C GLN A 38 31.85 18.94 -6.06
N ASP A 39 31.00 19.20 -5.07
CA ASP A 39 31.35 20.05 -3.95
C ASP A 39 31.90 19.12 -2.85
N GLU A 40 33.15 18.68 -3.04
CA GLU A 40 34.02 18.21 -1.97
C GLU A 40 34.28 19.42 -1.07
N VAL A 41 33.26 19.83 -0.32
CA VAL A 41 33.48 20.55 0.93
C VAL A 41 34.32 19.60 1.76
N ASP A 42 35.55 20.04 2.09
CA ASP A 42 36.36 19.48 3.16
C ASP A 42 35.53 19.56 4.46
N ILE A 43 34.62 18.61 4.64
CA ILE A 43 33.86 18.44 5.86
C ILE A 43 34.87 17.78 6.81
N GLU A 44 35.52 18.60 7.65
CA GLU A 44 36.13 18.10 8.87
C GLU A 44 35.11 17.18 9.56
N PRO A 45 35.53 16.00 10.04
CA PRO A 45 34.61 15.10 10.72
C PRO A 45 33.93 15.90 11.83
N PRO A 46 32.58 15.98 11.85
CA PRO A 46 31.91 16.66 12.94
C PRO A 46 32.42 16.04 14.23
N GLU A 47 32.76 16.90 15.21
CA GLU A 47 32.98 16.45 16.58
C GLU A 47 31.81 15.51 16.94
N GLU A 48 32.12 14.37 17.56
CA GLU A 48 31.20 13.26 17.82
C GLU A 48 30.06 13.74 18.75
N GLU A 49 29.14 14.53 18.22
CA GLU A 49 27.89 14.88 18.88
C GLU A 49 27.04 13.61 18.87
N PRO A 50 26.50 13.20 20.03
CA PRO A 50 25.66 12.02 20.08
C PRO A 50 24.48 12.21 19.13
N ASP A 51 24.29 11.27 18.21
CA ASP A 51 23.16 11.27 17.28
C ASP A 51 21.87 11.49 18.09
N PRO A 52 21.08 12.54 17.83
CA PRO A 52 19.82 12.77 18.55
C PRO A 52 18.84 11.60 18.41
N TYR A 53 19.05 10.71 17.43
CA TYR A 53 18.31 9.48 17.23
C TYR A 53 18.88 8.25 17.95
N ALA A 54 20.11 8.29 18.50
CA ALA A 54 20.70 7.15 19.21
C ALA A 54 19.85 6.73 20.42
N ALA A 55 19.24 7.68 21.14
CA ALA A 55 18.33 7.38 22.25
C ALA A 55 17.06 6.63 21.80
N TYR A 56 16.64 6.78 20.55
CA TYR A 56 15.54 6.01 19.99
C TYR A 56 16.00 4.63 19.54
N ALA A 57 17.21 4.51 18.99
CA ALA A 57 17.79 3.22 18.64
C ALA A 57 17.85 2.31 19.89
N ASP A 58 18.47 2.76 20.97
CA ASP A 58 18.55 2.00 22.24
C ASP A 58 17.17 1.59 22.80
N ARG A 59 16.13 2.39 22.54
CA ARG A 59 14.76 2.11 23.01
C ARG A 59 14.06 1.00 22.24
N TYR A 60 14.41 0.80 20.97
CA TYR A 60 13.74 -0.14 20.07
C TYR A 60 14.62 -1.33 19.67
N ASP A 61 15.94 -1.25 19.88
CA ASP A 61 16.92 -2.32 19.66
C ASP A 61 16.78 -3.46 20.70
N GLY A 62 16.13 -3.18 21.84
CA GLY A 62 15.92 -4.15 22.92
C GLY A 62 14.88 -5.25 22.66
N ASP A 63 14.13 -5.17 21.55
CA ASP A 63 12.93 -6.00 21.32
C ASP A 63 12.95 -6.73 19.95
N GLU A 64 14.12 -7.04 19.38
CA GLU A 64 14.21 -7.83 18.13
C GLU A 64 13.55 -9.23 18.27
N ASP A 65 13.46 -9.76 19.49
CA ASP A 65 12.92 -11.10 19.78
C ASP A 65 11.39 -11.15 19.97
N GLU A 66 10.69 -10.01 20.07
CA GLU A 66 9.25 -9.96 20.41
C GLU A 66 8.31 -9.56 19.25
N LEU A 67 8.83 -9.31 18.05
CA LEU A 67 8.00 -9.10 16.85
C LEU A 67 7.38 -10.41 16.37
N ARG A 68 6.40 -10.89 17.13
CA ARG A 68 5.61 -12.06 16.80
C ARG A 68 4.91 -11.82 15.47
N GLU A 69 5.13 -12.72 14.50
CA GLU A 69 4.51 -12.63 13.16
C GLU A 69 2.99 -12.40 13.23
N ASP A 70 2.32 -12.97 14.24
CA ASP A 70 0.89 -12.81 14.51
C ASP A 70 0.41 -11.37 14.75
N ASP A 71 1.27 -10.45 15.23
CA ASP A 71 0.90 -9.04 15.48
C ASP A 71 0.81 -8.23 14.18
N TRP A 72 1.51 -8.68 13.14
CA TRP A 72 1.48 -8.06 11.80
C TRP A 72 0.45 -8.71 10.87
N LEU A 73 -0.07 -9.90 11.21
CA LEU A 73 -1.09 -10.54 10.40
C LEU A 73 -2.44 -9.82 10.54
N PRO A 74 -3.06 -9.39 9.41
CA PRO A 74 -4.42 -8.86 9.47
C PRO A 74 -5.35 -9.94 10.07
N PRO A 75 -6.34 -9.54 10.90
CA PRO A 75 -7.15 -10.50 11.64
C PRO A 75 -7.79 -11.48 10.68
N LYS A 76 -7.49 -12.78 10.89
CA LYS A 76 -8.11 -13.87 10.12
C LYS A 76 -9.62 -13.75 10.29
N LYS A 77 -10.30 -13.31 9.23
CA LYS A 77 -11.76 -13.27 9.23
C LYS A 77 -12.23 -14.71 9.36
N GLN A 78 -12.70 -15.07 10.54
CA GLN A 78 -13.40 -16.33 10.72
C GLN A 78 -14.66 -16.25 9.87
N LEU A 79 -14.59 -16.80 8.65
CA LEU A 79 -15.76 -17.11 7.85
C LEU A 79 -16.48 -18.36 8.40
N ALA A 80 -16.35 -18.61 9.71
CA ALA A 80 -17.05 -19.66 10.43
C ALA A 80 -18.49 -19.17 10.65
N GLY A 81 -19.43 -19.70 9.87
CA GLY A 81 -20.85 -19.57 10.19
C GLY A 81 -21.78 -19.07 9.08
N ARG A 82 -21.48 -19.30 7.80
CA ARG A 82 -22.53 -19.26 6.75
C ARG A 82 -22.17 -20.10 5.52
N LEU A 83 -21.89 -21.39 5.70
CA LEU A 83 -21.72 -22.34 4.58
C LEU A 83 -22.14 -23.77 5.01
N LEU A 84 -23.25 -23.86 5.74
CA LEU A 84 -23.82 -25.15 6.19
C LEU A 84 -25.34 -25.13 6.10
N GLU A 85 -25.89 -24.70 4.96
CA GLU A 85 -27.27 -25.04 4.53
C GLU A 85 -27.47 -24.66 3.05
N ALA A 86 -26.85 -25.41 2.14
CA ALA A 86 -27.17 -25.34 0.71
C ALA A 86 -26.86 -26.67 0.03
N ASP A 87 -27.28 -27.77 0.66
CA ASP A 87 -27.22 -29.11 0.09
C ASP A 87 -28.65 -29.55 -0.25
N GLN A 88 -29.27 -28.91 -1.27
CA GLN A 88 -30.40 -29.48 -2.06
C GLN A 88 -30.96 -28.62 -3.19
N ALA A 89 -30.16 -27.79 -3.86
CA ALA A 89 -30.62 -27.20 -5.12
C ALA A 89 -29.48 -27.18 -6.15
N GLY A 90 -29.57 -28.11 -7.10
CA GLY A 90 -28.66 -28.18 -8.24
C GLY A 90 -28.62 -26.86 -9.02
N PRO A 91 -27.51 -26.57 -9.72
CA PRO A 91 -27.34 -25.31 -10.44
C PRO A 91 -28.47 -25.09 -11.46
N PRO A 92 -29.02 -23.88 -11.59
CA PRO A 92 -30.06 -23.61 -12.58
C PRO A 92 -29.50 -23.78 -14.00
N ASP A 93 -30.04 -24.75 -14.73
CA ASP A 93 -29.78 -25.02 -16.16
C ASP A 93 -30.21 -23.80 -17.00
N ARG A 94 -29.32 -22.81 -17.13
CA ARG A 94 -29.59 -21.57 -17.88
C ARG A 94 -29.07 -21.57 -19.33
N TYR A 95 -28.71 -22.74 -19.87
CA TYR A 95 -28.21 -22.86 -21.25
C TYR A 95 -28.58 -24.18 -21.96
N ARG A 96 -29.78 -24.72 -21.72
CA ARG A 96 -30.34 -25.78 -22.58
C ARG A 96 -31.61 -25.30 -23.24
N ASN A 97 -31.46 -24.69 -24.42
CA ASN A 97 -32.34 -24.83 -25.59
C ASN A 97 -31.90 -23.83 -26.68
N LEU A 98 -30.83 -24.18 -27.38
CA LEU A 98 -30.55 -23.74 -28.75
C LEU A 98 -30.07 -24.99 -29.51
N HIS A 99 -30.99 -25.92 -29.75
CA HIS A 99 -30.81 -26.92 -30.81
C HIS A 99 -31.49 -26.36 -32.06
N ILE A 100 -30.63 -26.04 -33.02
CA ILE A 100 -30.96 -25.64 -34.38
C ILE A 100 -31.22 -26.93 -35.16
N GLN A 101 -32.46 -27.13 -35.63
CA GLN A 101 -32.84 -27.62 -36.96
C GLN A 101 -34.36 -27.65 -37.09
#